data_AF-A0A415DWY7-F1
#
_entry.id   AF-A0A415DWY7-F1
#
_cell.length_a   1.000
_cell.length_b   1.000
_cell.length_c   1.000
_cell.angle_alpha   90.00
_cell.angle_beta   90.00
_cell.angle_gamma   90.00
#
_symmetry.space_group_name_H-M   'P 1'
#
loop_
_entity.id
_entity.type
_entity.pdbx_description
1 polymer ?
#
loop_
_entity_poly.entity_id
_entity_poly.type
_entity_poly.pdbx_seq_one_letter_code
_entity_poly.pdbx_strand_id
1 'polypeptide(L)'
;MFLEINISNNSSIITEGKKVMKRIRRLICTLLSISMILTATAIYAFGQTIDSVNQGNVSDSSSKELKLQVMDTGNRFPGVENSSSFPKLKMNRKGAKIGRGEKLRLKAFYYPPTRKGTNFRWVSTNRKVAKVTSDGIVKGIRPGRTNIVVSQRSNPSVRAICKVTVGYSIKYHTKGGRLARRSPRVYYNERVTLKDPVKKGYEFKGWYIDRGRTRKITYIDKDADRDYTLYAKWEKE
;
A
#
# COMPACT_ATOMS: atom_id res chain seq x y z
N MET A 1 -13.26 56.42 -9.39
CA MET A 1 -13.97 55.19 -9.79
C MET A 1 -12.90 54.11 -10.00
N PHE A 2 -12.54 53.38 -8.95
CA PHE A 2 -11.53 52.32 -9.02
C PHE A 2 -12.23 50.96 -9.02
N LEU A 3 -11.97 50.18 -10.07
CA LEU A 3 -12.47 48.82 -10.27
C LEU A 3 -11.82 47.87 -9.25
N GLU A 4 -12.61 47.32 -8.32
CA GLU A 4 -12.22 46.17 -7.51
C GLU A 4 -12.23 44.90 -8.37
N ILE A 5 -11.05 44.35 -8.65
CA ILE A 5 -10.93 43.04 -9.31
C ILE A 5 -11.09 41.94 -8.26
N ASN A 6 -12.14 41.16 -8.47
CA ASN A 6 -12.75 40.17 -7.59
C ASN A 6 -11.82 38.94 -7.33
N ILE A 7 -11.23 38.85 -6.12
CA ILE A 7 -10.33 37.76 -5.69
C ILE A 7 -11.10 36.48 -5.24
N SER A 8 -12.43 36.52 -5.16
CA SER A 8 -13.25 35.39 -4.67
C SER A 8 -13.30 34.17 -5.59
N ASN A 9 -12.98 34.33 -6.89
CA ASN A 9 -13.09 33.23 -7.86
C ASN A 9 -12.03 32.13 -7.70
N ASN A 10 -10.86 32.42 -7.12
CA ASN A 10 -9.76 31.45 -7.12
C ASN A 10 -9.91 30.34 -6.05
N SER A 11 -10.54 30.63 -4.91
CA SER A 11 -10.79 29.63 -3.86
C SER A 11 -11.84 28.59 -4.27
N SER A 12 -12.89 29.02 -4.97
CA SER A 12 -13.94 28.17 -5.52
C SER A 12 -13.41 27.26 -6.64
N ILE A 13 -12.59 27.79 -7.55
CA ILE A 13 -11.93 27.01 -8.63
C ILE A 13 -11.00 25.92 -8.06
N ILE A 14 -10.21 26.25 -7.03
CA ILE A 14 -9.34 25.27 -6.36
C ILE A 14 -10.15 24.17 -5.66
N THR A 15 -11.30 24.52 -5.08
CA THR A 15 -12.17 23.57 -4.38
C THR A 15 -12.87 22.62 -5.35
N GLU A 16 -13.39 23.15 -6.46
CA GLU A 16 -13.97 22.33 -7.54
C GLU A 16 -12.91 21.47 -8.23
N GLY A 17 -11.69 21.99 -8.47
CA GLY A 17 -10.58 21.18 -9.00
C GLY A 17 -10.20 19.99 -8.11
N LYS A 18 -10.20 20.16 -6.78
CA LYS A 18 -9.98 19.06 -5.82
C LYS A 18 -11.11 18.03 -5.84
N LYS A 19 -12.35 18.49 -6.01
CA LYS A 19 -13.56 17.64 -6.10
C LYS A 19 -13.56 16.81 -7.39
N VAL A 20 -13.15 17.42 -8.51
CA VAL A 20 -12.95 16.76 -9.80
C VAL A 20 -11.84 15.70 -9.71
N MET A 21 -10.69 16.02 -9.14
CA MET A 21 -9.62 15.02 -8.94
C MET A 21 -10.05 13.87 -8.02
N LYS A 22 -10.86 14.13 -7.00
CA LYS A 22 -11.42 13.08 -6.13
C LYS A 22 -12.38 12.16 -6.89
N ARG A 23 -13.19 12.71 -7.81
CA ARG A 23 -14.07 11.93 -8.71
C ARG A 23 -13.25 11.10 -9.70
N ILE A 24 -12.23 11.68 -10.32
CA ILE A 24 -11.32 10.96 -11.25
C ILE A 24 -10.58 9.83 -10.54
N ARG A 25 -10.05 10.05 -9.33
CA ARG A 25 -9.40 9.00 -8.52
C ARG A 25 -10.35 7.86 -8.15
N ARG A 26 -11.63 8.15 -7.88
CA ARG A 26 -12.67 7.13 -7.64
C ARG A 26 -12.98 6.34 -8.90
N LEU A 27 -13.13 7.00 -10.05
CA LEU A 27 -13.41 6.37 -11.35
C LEU A 27 -12.25 5.46 -11.80
N ILE A 28 -10.99 5.91 -11.62
CA ILE A 28 -9.82 5.07 -11.93
C ILE A 28 -9.79 3.83 -11.02
N CYS A 29 -10.11 3.96 -9.73
CA CYS A 29 -10.20 2.81 -8.83
C CYS A 29 -11.31 1.83 -9.24
N THR A 30 -12.49 2.32 -9.63
CA THR A 30 -13.59 1.45 -10.06
C THR A 30 -13.27 0.74 -11.37
N LEU A 31 -12.65 1.43 -12.33
CA LEU A 31 -12.20 0.82 -13.58
C LEU A 31 -11.12 -0.25 -13.35
N LEU A 32 -10.16 -0.01 -12.44
CA LEU A 32 -9.15 -1.01 -12.06
C LEU A 32 -9.77 -2.23 -11.34
N SER A 33 -10.80 -2.05 -10.51
CA SER A 33 -11.51 -3.17 -9.89
C SER A 33 -12.35 -3.97 -10.88
N ILE A 34 -13.02 -3.31 -11.83
CA ILE A 34 -13.81 -3.97 -12.88
C ILE A 34 -12.89 -4.78 -13.80
N SER A 35 -11.73 -4.24 -14.17
CA SER A 35 -10.71 -4.98 -14.94
C SER A 35 -10.24 -6.26 -14.23
N MET A 36 -10.05 -6.24 -12.90
CA MET A 36 -9.72 -7.46 -12.15
C MET A 36 -10.84 -8.50 -12.17
N ILE A 37 -12.10 -8.06 -12.08
CA ILE A 37 -13.26 -8.97 -12.12
C ILE A 37 -13.37 -9.63 -13.51
N LEU A 38 -13.21 -8.85 -14.59
CA LEU A 38 -13.23 -9.38 -15.96
C LEU A 38 -12.11 -10.39 -16.23
N THR A 39 -10.92 -10.19 -15.68
CA THR A 39 -9.84 -11.18 -15.80
C THR A 39 -10.10 -12.45 -14.99
N ALA A 40 -10.82 -12.36 -13.87
CA ALA A 40 -11.14 -13.52 -13.04
C ALA A 40 -12.23 -14.39 -13.67
N THR A 41 -13.24 -13.80 -14.32
CA THR A 41 -14.27 -14.54 -15.04
C THR A 41 -13.73 -15.19 -16.32
N ALA A 42 -12.79 -14.55 -17.04
CA ALA A 42 -12.13 -15.15 -18.19
C ALA A 42 -11.30 -16.40 -17.82
N ILE A 43 -10.65 -16.40 -16.66
CA ILE A 43 -9.94 -17.59 -16.13
C ILE A 43 -10.92 -18.71 -15.78
N TYR A 44 -12.09 -18.39 -15.22
CA TYR A 44 -13.12 -19.37 -14.87
C TYR A 44 -13.74 -20.03 -16.12
N ALA A 45 -13.98 -19.26 -17.18
CA ALA A 45 -14.49 -19.78 -18.45
C ALA A 45 -13.49 -20.72 -19.14
N PHE A 46 -12.19 -20.43 -19.08
CA PHE A 46 -11.15 -21.30 -19.65
C PHE A 46 -11.00 -22.63 -18.89
N GLY A 47 -11.29 -22.66 -17.58
CA GLY A 47 -11.31 -23.89 -16.78
C GLY A 47 -12.44 -24.85 -17.17
N GLN A 48 -13.62 -24.33 -17.49
CA GLN A 48 -14.78 -25.13 -17.90
C GLN A 48 -14.61 -25.81 -19.27
N THR A 49 -13.72 -25.30 -20.12
CA THR A 49 -13.38 -25.91 -21.42
C THR A 49 -12.40 -27.08 -21.31
N ILE A 50 -11.63 -27.19 -20.21
CA ILE A 50 -10.69 -28.30 -20.02
C ILE A 50 -11.41 -29.55 -19.49
N ASP A 51 -12.49 -29.39 -18.73
CA ASP A 51 -13.30 -30.52 -18.23
C ASP A 51 -14.14 -31.22 -19.32
N SER A 52 -14.38 -30.54 -20.45
CA SER A 52 -15.14 -31.09 -21.59
C SER A 52 -14.29 -31.83 -22.62
N VAL A 53 -12.96 -31.79 -22.52
CA VAL A 53 -12.04 -32.52 -23.44
C VAL A 53 -11.70 -33.94 -22.93
N ASN A 54 -11.98 -34.26 -21.66
CA ASN A 54 -11.68 -35.57 -21.06
C ASN A 54 -12.86 -36.56 -21.02
N GLN A 55 -14.00 -36.26 -21.66
CA GLN A 55 -15.16 -37.17 -21.74
C GLN A 55 -15.54 -37.48 -23.19
N GLY A 56 -14.71 -38.28 -23.84
CA GLY A 56 -15.02 -38.83 -25.16
C GLY A 56 -14.10 -39.99 -25.51
N ASN A 57 -14.46 -41.20 -25.07
CA ASN A 57 -14.37 -42.40 -25.90
C ASN A 57 -15.18 -43.56 -25.31
N VAL A 58 -15.86 -44.25 -26.23
CA VAL A 58 -17.05 -45.08 -26.08
C VAL A 58 -16.70 -46.55 -25.80
N SER A 59 -17.66 -47.20 -25.15
CA SER A 59 -17.83 -48.62 -24.80
C SER A 59 -17.64 -49.64 -25.93
N ASP A 60 -17.22 -50.85 -25.57
CA ASP A 60 -17.75 -52.07 -26.19
C ASP A 60 -17.89 -53.22 -25.18
N SER A 61 -18.90 -54.06 -25.39
CA SER A 61 -19.45 -55.06 -24.47
C SER A 61 -18.95 -56.49 -24.76
N SER A 62 -18.67 -57.29 -23.73
CA SER A 62 -18.98 -58.73 -23.73
C SER A 62 -18.81 -59.33 -22.33
N SER A 63 -19.88 -59.91 -21.81
CA SER A 63 -20.01 -60.49 -20.47
C SER A 63 -19.36 -61.87 -20.34
N LYS A 64 -18.65 -62.14 -19.24
CA LYS A 64 -18.67 -63.44 -18.52
C LYS A 64 -18.47 -63.20 -17.02
N GLU A 65 -19.48 -63.54 -16.22
CA GLU A 65 -19.42 -63.56 -14.75
C GLU A 65 -18.51 -64.68 -14.23
N LEU A 66 -17.91 -64.49 -13.05
CA LEU A 66 -17.69 -65.55 -12.05
C LEU A 66 -17.67 -64.95 -10.63
N LYS A 67 -18.37 -65.64 -9.72
CA LYS A 67 -18.85 -65.25 -8.38
C LYS A 67 -17.78 -65.06 -7.28
N LEU A 68 -18.14 -64.21 -6.32
CA LEU A 68 -17.81 -64.12 -4.88
C LEU A 68 -16.57 -64.87 -4.34
N GLN A 69 -15.74 -64.14 -3.57
CA GLN A 69 -15.57 -64.42 -2.14
C GLN A 69 -14.99 -63.20 -1.42
N VAL A 70 -15.67 -62.78 -0.34
CA VAL A 70 -15.14 -61.85 0.65
C VAL A 70 -14.04 -62.59 1.40
N MET A 71 -12.79 -62.14 1.25
CA MET A 71 -11.70 -62.49 2.15
C MET A 71 -11.23 -61.23 2.87
N ASP A 72 -11.60 -61.18 4.14
CA ASP A 72 -11.06 -60.28 5.14
C ASP A 72 -9.55 -60.49 5.21
N THR A 73 -8.79 -59.55 4.68
CA THR A 73 -7.36 -59.44 4.98
C THR A 73 -7.11 -58.05 5.51
N GLY A 74 -6.99 -58.00 6.84
CA GLY A 74 -6.62 -56.79 7.57
C GLY A 74 -5.37 -56.17 6.97
N ASN A 75 -5.54 -54.99 6.38
CA ASN A 75 -4.44 -54.05 6.18
C ASN A 75 -4.83 -52.71 6.80
N ARG A 76 -4.29 -52.53 8.01
CA ARG A 76 -4.13 -51.30 8.75
C ARG A 76 -3.51 -50.22 7.85
N PHE A 77 -4.30 -49.28 7.36
CA PHE A 77 -3.81 -47.97 6.90
C PHE A 77 -4.23 -46.90 7.92
N PRO A 78 -3.31 -46.50 8.82
CA PRO A 78 -3.53 -45.38 9.72
C PRO A 78 -3.38 -44.06 8.94
N GLY A 79 -4.25 -43.10 9.20
CA GLY A 79 -4.03 -41.69 8.84
C GLY A 79 -4.74 -41.22 7.58
N VAL A 80 -6.06 -41.05 7.66
CA VAL A 80 -6.74 -40.02 6.87
C VAL A 80 -6.35 -38.67 7.47
N GLU A 81 -5.16 -38.17 7.15
CA GLU A 81 -4.82 -36.79 7.44
C GLU A 81 -5.42 -35.89 6.35
N ASN A 82 -6.48 -35.19 6.75
CA ASN A 82 -7.03 -34.00 6.10
C ASN A 82 -5.96 -33.17 5.36
N SER A 83 -5.94 -33.27 4.02
CA SER A 83 -5.23 -32.34 3.13
C SER A 83 -6.27 -31.36 2.60
N SER A 84 -6.23 -30.07 2.95
CA SER A 84 -5.24 -29.15 2.38
C SER A 84 -5.11 -27.90 3.29
N SER A 85 -4.17 -27.92 4.23
CA SER A 85 -3.70 -26.69 4.89
C SER A 85 -2.34 -26.31 4.32
N PHE A 86 -2.31 -25.79 3.09
CA PHE A 86 -1.07 -25.27 2.52
C PHE A 86 -0.47 -24.19 3.45
N PRO A 87 0.85 -24.19 3.68
CA PRO A 87 1.49 -23.22 4.55
C PRO A 87 1.26 -21.79 4.03
N LYS A 88 0.66 -20.93 4.86
CA LYS A 88 0.35 -19.54 4.51
C LYS A 88 1.61 -18.69 4.59
N LEU A 89 1.97 -18.01 3.50
CA LEU A 89 3.06 -17.04 3.52
C LEU A 89 2.67 -15.79 4.31
N LYS A 90 3.52 -15.38 5.25
CA LYS A 90 3.35 -14.20 6.10
C LYS A 90 4.58 -13.32 6.06
N MET A 91 4.42 -12.08 6.52
CA MET A 91 5.49 -11.12 6.71
C MET A 91 5.49 -10.63 8.14
N ASN A 92 6.66 -10.19 8.63
CA ASN A 92 6.79 -9.59 9.96
C ASN A 92 5.93 -8.33 10.14
N ARG A 93 5.58 -7.64 9.04
CA ARG A 93 4.75 -6.43 9.06
C ARG A 93 3.83 -6.38 7.85
N LYS A 94 2.57 -6.00 8.07
CA LYS A 94 1.57 -5.74 7.01
C LYS A 94 1.58 -4.29 6.53
N GLY A 95 2.26 -3.38 7.24
CA GLY A 95 2.44 -2.01 6.80
C GLY A 95 3.59 -1.30 7.52
N ALA A 96 4.10 -0.25 6.89
CA ALA A 96 5.18 0.57 7.42
C ALA A 96 5.16 2.00 6.86
N LYS A 97 5.58 2.94 7.70
CA LYS A 97 5.85 4.34 7.35
C LYS A 97 7.36 4.54 7.35
N ILE A 98 7.93 5.08 6.27
CA ILE A 98 9.37 5.36 6.14
C ILE A 98 9.59 6.74 5.50
N GLY A 99 10.72 7.38 5.81
CA GLY A 99 11.18 8.59 5.15
C GLY A 99 11.80 8.35 3.77
N ARG A 100 12.00 9.43 3.01
CA ARG A 100 12.77 9.39 1.75
C ARG A 100 14.21 8.96 2.05
N GLY A 101 14.72 7.96 1.33
CA GLY A 101 16.06 7.41 1.51
C GLY A 101 16.20 6.40 2.65
N GLU A 102 15.24 6.36 3.59
CA GLU A 102 15.23 5.41 4.70
C GLU A 102 15.07 3.96 4.20
N LYS A 103 15.69 3.03 4.92
CA LYS A 103 15.66 1.59 4.63
C LYS A 103 14.90 0.83 5.71
N LEU A 104 14.12 -0.17 5.31
CA LEU A 104 13.39 -1.08 6.19
C LEU A 104 13.61 -2.51 5.73
N ARG A 105 13.98 -3.41 6.65
CA ARG A 105 14.06 -4.85 6.37
C ARG A 105 12.73 -5.53 6.65
N LEU A 106 12.18 -6.19 5.64
CA LEU A 106 11.03 -7.08 5.77
C LEU A 106 11.51 -8.53 5.83
N LYS A 107 10.85 -9.34 6.66
CA LYS A 107 11.11 -10.77 6.79
C LYS A 107 9.84 -11.53 6.41
N ALA A 108 9.98 -12.50 5.51
CA ALA A 108 8.91 -13.39 5.09
C ALA A 108 9.12 -14.78 5.71
N PHE A 109 8.02 -15.45 6.06
CA PHE A 109 8.02 -16.76 6.70
C PHE A 109 6.71 -17.50 6.44
N TYR A 110 6.74 -18.83 6.45
CA TYR A 110 5.55 -19.67 6.32
C TYR A 110 4.86 -19.87 7.67
N TYR A 111 3.55 -20.08 7.64
CA TYR A 111 2.74 -20.41 8.80
C TYR A 111 1.87 -21.65 8.55
N PRO A 112 1.88 -22.66 9.45
CA PRO A 112 2.75 -22.77 10.61
C PRO A 112 4.25 -22.76 10.22
N PRO A 113 5.18 -22.38 11.11
CA PRO A 113 6.61 -22.25 10.80
C PRO A 113 7.26 -23.64 10.63
N THR A 114 6.82 -24.37 9.62
CA THR A 114 7.20 -25.77 9.36
C THR A 114 8.40 -25.87 8.43
N ARG A 115 8.75 -24.78 7.73
CA ARG A 115 9.86 -24.74 6.77
C ARG A 115 10.57 -23.38 6.82
N LYS A 116 11.91 -23.40 6.75
CA LYS A 116 12.68 -22.18 6.47
C LYS A 116 12.26 -21.66 5.11
N GLY A 117 11.68 -20.45 5.10
CA GLY A 117 11.28 -19.79 3.86
C GLY A 117 12.52 -19.42 3.05
N THR A 118 12.75 -20.12 1.95
CA THR A 118 13.81 -19.83 0.99
C THR A 118 13.18 -19.52 -0.36
N ASN A 119 13.95 -18.87 -1.24
CA ASN A 119 13.56 -18.60 -2.63
C ASN A 119 12.30 -17.72 -2.82
N PHE A 120 12.26 -16.59 -2.11
CA PHE A 120 11.21 -15.59 -2.30
C PHE A 120 11.50 -14.66 -3.49
N ARG A 121 10.41 -14.17 -4.10
CA ARG A 121 10.42 -13.06 -5.06
C ARG A 121 9.79 -11.84 -4.43
N TRP A 122 10.57 -10.77 -4.36
CA TRP A 122 10.17 -9.47 -3.82
C TRP A 122 9.91 -8.48 -4.95
N VAL A 123 8.78 -7.80 -4.88
CA VAL A 123 8.38 -6.79 -5.87
C VAL A 123 7.75 -5.60 -5.17
N SER A 124 8.06 -4.39 -5.66
CA SER A 124 7.26 -3.21 -5.36
C SER A 124 6.28 -2.97 -6.50
N THR A 125 5.01 -2.72 -6.18
CA THR A 125 4.00 -2.33 -7.17
C THR A 125 4.25 -0.94 -7.74
N ASN A 126 5.05 -0.09 -7.08
CA ASN A 126 5.45 1.21 -7.59
C ASN A 126 6.89 1.55 -7.17
N ARG A 127 7.84 1.19 -8.04
CA ARG A 127 9.28 1.40 -7.85
C ARG A 127 9.70 2.88 -7.79
N LYS A 128 8.84 3.80 -8.25
CA LYS A 128 9.09 5.25 -8.13
C LYS A 128 8.87 5.72 -6.68
N VAL A 129 7.97 5.06 -5.94
CA VAL A 129 7.69 5.36 -4.53
C VAL A 129 8.68 4.63 -3.61
N ALA A 130 8.83 3.31 -3.74
CA ALA A 130 9.82 2.55 -2.97
C ALA A 130 10.40 1.40 -3.80
N LYS A 131 11.69 1.09 -3.61
CA LYS A 131 12.34 -0.07 -4.21
C LYS A 131 12.55 -1.15 -3.16
N VAL A 132 12.58 -2.41 -3.55
CA VAL A 132 12.87 -3.55 -2.68
C VAL A 132 13.96 -4.42 -3.31
N THR A 133 14.91 -4.89 -2.51
CA THR A 133 15.95 -5.85 -2.93
C THR A 133 15.43 -7.30 -2.89
N SER A 134 16.19 -8.24 -3.44
CA SER A 134 15.92 -9.69 -3.32
C SER A 134 15.86 -10.19 -1.88
N ASP A 135 16.50 -9.48 -0.95
CA ASP A 135 16.59 -9.87 0.46
C ASP A 135 15.52 -9.20 1.34
N GLY A 136 14.56 -8.50 0.72
CA GLY A 136 13.47 -7.83 1.42
C GLY A 136 13.87 -6.49 2.05
N ILE A 137 14.95 -5.85 1.61
CA ILE A 137 15.30 -4.49 2.07
C ILE A 137 14.56 -3.47 1.19
N VAL A 138 13.66 -2.72 1.80
CA VAL A 138 12.85 -1.67 1.17
C VAL A 138 13.51 -0.33 1.37
N LYS A 139 13.70 0.46 0.31
CA LYS A 139 14.20 1.84 0.36
C LYS A 139 13.14 2.81 -0.15
N GLY A 140 12.83 3.86 0.62
CA GLY A 140 11.94 4.94 0.20
C GLY A 140 12.60 5.81 -0.87
N ILE A 141 11.91 6.05 -1.99
CA ILE A 141 12.44 6.81 -3.14
C ILE A 141 11.70 8.14 -3.31
N ARG A 142 10.36 8.10 -3.44
CA ARG A 142 9.51 9.30 -3.51
C ARG A 142 8.37 9.16 -2.51
N PRO A 143 7.88 10.28 -1.93
CA PRO A 143 6.68 10.25 -1.12
C PRO A 143 5.50 9.64 -1.88
N GLY A 144 4.66 8.91 -1.15
CA GLY A 144 3.51 8.20 -1.73
C GLY A 144 3.28 6.84 -1.09
N ARG A 145 2.37 6.07 -1.69
CA ARG A 145 1.98 4.73 -1.21
C ARG A 145 2.33 3.68 -2.24
N THR A 146 2.83 2.53 -1.78
CA THR A 146 3.10 1.36 -2.61
C THR A 146 2.93 0.09 -1.81
N ASN A 147 2.73 -1.03 -2.49
CA ASN A 147 2.70 -2.34 -1.88
C ASN A 147 4.03 -3.04 -2.18
N ILE A 148 4.63 -3.59 -1.14
CA ILE A 148 5.72 -4.56 -1.28
C ILE A 148 5.10 -5.93 -1.18
N VAL A 149 5.26 -6.70 -2.25
CA VAL A 149 4.72 -8.04 -2.40
C VAL A 149 5.87 -9.03 -2.31
N VAL A 150 5.74 -10.01 -1.42
CA VAL A 150 6.60 -11.18 -1.40
C VAL A 150 5.79 -12.37 -1.87
N SER A 151 6.36 -13.18 -2.76
CA SER A 151 5.73 -14.35 -3.34
C SER A 151 6.71 -15.51 -3.38
N GLN A 152 6.20 -16.73 -3.35
CA GLN A 152 7.02 -17.91 -3.64
C GLN A 152 7.32 -17.96 -5.14
N ARG A 153 8.56 -18.25 -5.52
CA ARG A 153 8.92 -18.32 -6.94
C ARG A 153 8.21 -19.43 -7.70
N SER A 154 8.06 -20.60 -7.09
CA SER A 154 7.38 -21.76 -7.69
C SER A 154 5.86 -21.61 -7.73
N ASN A 155 5.28 -20.76 -6.87
CA ASN A 155 3.83 -20.52 -6.83
C ASN A 155 3.54 -19.06 -6.47
N PRO A 156 3.40 -18.16 -7.47
CA PRO A 156 3.11 -16.74 -7.27
C PRO A 156 1.78 -16.43 -6.58
N SER A 157 0.84 -17.39 -6.53
CA SER A 157 -0.44 -17.25 -5.82
C SER A 157 -0.23 -17.26 -4.29
N VAL A 158 0.82 -17.91 -3.81
CA VAL A 158 1.23 -17.88 -2.41
C VAL A 158 2.05 -16.61 -2.16
N ARG A 159 1.37 -15.55 -1.71
CA ARG A 159 1.98 -14.23 -1.50
C ARG A 159 1.53 -13.53 -0.22
N ALA A 160 2.35 -12.60 0.24
CA ALA A 160 2.03 -11.67 1.31
C ALA A 160 2.32 -10.22 0.88
N ILE A 161 1.61 -9.28 1.49
CA ILE A 161 1.64 -7.86 1.11
C ILE A 161 1.95 -7.01 2.33
N CYS A 162 2.89 -6.07 2.15
CA CYS A 162 3.18 -4.99 3.08
C CYS A 162 2.85 -3.64 2.45
N LYS A 163 1.95 -2.87 3.06
CA LYS A 163 1.58 -1.51 2.64
C LYS A 163 2.63 -0.52 3.12
N VAL A 164 3.41 0.04 2.22
CA VAL A 164 4.47 1.01 2.54
C VAL A 164 4.01 2.42 2.16
N THR A 165 4.13 3.34 3.12
CA THR A 165 3.92 4.77 2.90
C THR A 165 5.25 5.50 3.09
N VAL A 166 5.72 6.16 2.03
CA VAL A 166 6.88 7.04 2.08
C VAL A 166 6.40 8.46 2.38
N GLY A 167 6.94 9.07 3.42
CA GLY A 167 6.47 10.37 3.93
C GLY A 167 6.99 11.58 3.14
N TYR A 168 6.24 12.68 3.23
CA TYR A 168 6.60 14.00 2.70
C TYR A 168 7.38 14.79 3.75
N SER A 169 8.32 15.63 3.31
CA SER A 169 9.17 16.41 4.19
C SER A 169 8.54 17.73 4.61
N ILE A 170 8.85 18.17 5.82
CA ILE A 170 8.53 19.49 6.35
C ILE A 170 9.83 20.19 6.70
N LYS A 171 10.08 21.32 6.05
CA LYS A 171 11.21 22.22 6.33
C LYS A 171 10.70 23.46 7.05
N TYR A 172 11.43 23.89 8.08
CA TYR A 172 11.07 25.06 8.87
C TYR A 172 12.12 26.16 8.73
N HIS A 173 11.68 27.36 8.39
CA HIS A 173 12.47 28.59 8.49
C HIS A 173 11.96 29.39 9.68
N THR A 174 12.60 29.21 10.83
CA THR A 174 12.22 29.85 12.09
C THR A 174 12.63 31.33 12.17
N LYS A 175 13.46 31.84 11.24
CA LYS A 175 13.90 33.24 11.18
C LYS A 175 14.45 33.76 12.54
N GLY A 176 15.36 32.99 13.12
CA GLY A 176 16.01 33.29 14.40
C GLY A 176 15.30 32.72 15.63
N GLY A 177 14.11 32.11 15.46
CA GLY A 177 13.46 31.36 16.54
C GLY A 177 14.02 29.94 16.72
N ARG A 178 13.76 29.35 17.88
CA ARG A 178 14.03 27.96 18.23
C ARG A 178 12.80 27.10 17.95
N LEU A 179 12.94 26.11 17.08
CA LEU A 179 11.86 25.16 16.77
C LEU A 179 11.51 24.29 17.98
N ALA A 180 10.21 24.02 18.20
CA ALA A 180 9.77 23.18 19.31
C ALA A 180 10.33 21.76 19.22
N ARG A 181 10.63 21.16 20.38
CA ARG A 181 11.11 19.78 20.46
C ARG A 181 10.08 18.81 19.86
N ARG A 182 10.57 17.79 19.15
CA ARG A 182 9.73 16.80 18.42
C ARG A 182 8.75 17.47 17.44
N SER A 183 9.14 18.58 16.82
CA SER A 183 8.39 19.10 15.67
C SER A 183 8.48 18.10 14.51
N PRO A 184 7.35 17.80 13.84
CA PRO A 184 7.31 16.78 12.78
C PRO A 184 8.17 17.22 11.60
N ARG A 185 9.14 16.40 11.20
CA ARG A 185 9.97 16.65 10.01
C ARG A 185 9.46 15.94 8.76
N VAL A 186 8.59 14.96 8.97
CA VAL A 186 7.98 14.14 7.93
C VAL A 186 6.52 13.95 8.30
N TYR A 187 5.63 13.95 7.31
CA TYR A 187 4.23 13.61 7.49
C TYR A 187 3.77 12.58 6.45
N TYR A 188 2.63 11.95 6.74
CA TYR A 188 2.08 10.83 5.96
C TYR A 188 0.61 11.12 5.62
N ASN A 189 -0.22 10.09 5.61
CA ASN A 189 -1.65 10.16 5.30
C ASN A 189 -2.50 10.46 6.56
N GLU A 190 -2.04 11.38 7.40
CA GLU A 190 -2.70 11.79 8.64
C GLU A 190 -2.55 13.29 8.85
N ARG A 191 -3.50 13.88 9.57
CA ARG A 191 -3.43 15.31 9.90
C ARG A 191 -2.30 15.54 10.90
N VAL A 192 -1.46 16.54 10.62
CA VAL A 192 -0.33 16.91 11.48
C VAL A 192 -0.47 18.36 11.91
N THR A 193 -0.63 18.59 13.22
CA THR A 193 -0.61 19.93 13.82
C THR A 193 0.82 20.45 13.91
N LEU A 194 1.02 21.70 13.53
CA LEU A 194 2.32 22.36 13.59
C LEU A 194 2.52 22.94 14.99
N LYS A 195 3.71 22.75 15.55
CA LYS A 195 4.05 23.27 16.87
C LYS A 195 4.61 24.68 16.77
N ASP A 196 4.31 25.50 17.77
CA ASP A 196 4.77 26.87 17.82
C ASP A 196 6.24 26.92 18.24
N PRO A 197 7.11 27.60 17.47
CA PRO A 197 8.48 27.86 17.86
C PRO A 197 8.53 28.96 18.93
N VAL A 198 9.70 29.16 19.54
CA VAL A 198 9.92 30.23 20.54
C VAL A 198 11.04 31.16 20.08
N LYS A 199 10.87 32.47 20.27
CA LYS A 199 11.91 33.48 20.02
C LYS A 199 11.83 34.56 21.11
N LYS A 200 12.94 34.81 21.82
CA LYS A 200 12.96 35.74 22.98
C LYS A 200 12.59 37.17 22.55
N GLY A 201 11.60 37.79 23.21
CA GLY A 201 11.12 39.15 22.93
C GLY A 201 10.23 39.27 21.70
N TYR A 202 9.61 38.17 21.26
CA TYR A 202 8.75 38.13 20.07
C TYR A 202 7.58 37.15 20.25
N GLU A 203 6.40 37.59 19.85
CA GLU A 203 5.20 36.78 19.73
C GLU A 203 5.20 35.98 18.41
N PHE A 204 4.85 34.70 18.47
CA PHE A 204 4.68 33.86 17.28
C PHE A 204 3.30 34.06 16.65
N LYS A 205 3.23 34.71 15.48
CA LYS A 205 1.94 34.95 14.79
C LYS A 205 1.48 33.80 13.90
N GLY A 206 2.33 32.81 13.65
CA GLY A 206 1.97 31.58 12.95
C GLY A 206 2.97 31.12 11.88
N TRP A 207 2.70 29.93 11.35
CA TRP A 207 3.40 29.35 10.21
C TRP A 207 2.76 29.76 8.88
N TYR A 208 3.59 29.95 7.86
CA TYR A 208 3.16 30.34 6.52
C TYR A 208 3.83 29.47 5.46
N ILE A 209 3.15 29.21 4.35
CA ILE A 209 3.66 28.33 3.26
C ILE A 209 4.40 29.09 2.15
N ASP A 210 4.48 30.40 2.28
CA ASP A 210 5.13 31.30 1.33
C ASP A 210 6.10 32.24 2.06
N ARG A 211 7.12 32.70 1.32
CA ARG A 211 8.15 33.61 1.87
C ARG A 211 7.58 34.97 2.30
N GLY A 212 6.51 35.43 1.64
CA GLY A 212 5.82 36.68 1.94
C GLY A 212 5.01 36.65 3.24
N ARG A 213 4.77 35.45 3.80
CA ARG A 213 3.94 35.24 5.00
C ARG A 213 2.52 35.74 4.80
N THR A 214 1.94 35.45 3.64
CA THR A 214 0.54 35.81 3.31
C THR A 214 -0.42 34.64 3.45
N ARG A 215 0.07 33.39 3.31
CA ARG A 215 -0.74 32.16 3.36
C ARG A 215 -0.46 31.37 4.63
N LYS A 216 -1.26 31.64 5.67
CA LYS A 216 -1.14 31.00 6.99
C LYS A 216 -1.52 29.51 6.94
N ILE A 217 -0.86 28.70 7.77
CA ILE A 217 -1.15 27.28 7.97
C ILE A 217 -0.99 26.91 9.46
N THR A 218 -1.90 26.10 9.98
CA THR A 218 -1.88 25.62 11.38
C THR A 218 -1.71 24.10 11.45
N TYR A 219 -2.20 23.37 10.45
CA TYR A 219 -2.01 21.93 10.29
C TYR A 219 -1.79 21.56 8.82
N ILE A 220 -1.11 20.44 8.59
CA ILE A 220 -1.06 19.76 7.30
C ILE A 220 -2.18 18.73 7.29
N ASP A 221 -3.07 18.78 6.30
CA ASP A 221 -4.20 17.87 6.21
C ASP A 221 -3.77 16.47 5.76
N LYS A 222 -4.57 15.44 6.13
CA LYS A 222 -4.31 14.03 5.78
C LYS A 222 -4.23 13.78 4.27
N ASP A 223 -4.89 14.63 3.48
CA ASP A 223 -4.96 14.51 2.02
C ASP A 223 -3.83 15.29 1.31
N ALA A 224 -2.93 15.94 2.06
CA ALA A 224 -1.82 16.68 1.48
C ALA A 224 -0.77 15.76 0.83
N ASP A 225 -0.30 16.13 -0.36
CA ASP A 225 0.54 15.29 -1.21
C ASP A 225 1.80 16.01 -1.75
N ARG A 226 2.40 16.89 -0.93
CA ARG A 226 3.60 17.65 -1.31
C ARG A 226 4.53 17.91 -0.13
N ASP A 227 5.80 18.14 -0.42
CA ASP A 227 6.72 18.67 0.58
C ASP A 227 6.31 20.09 1.00
N TYR A 228 6.48 20.43 2.29
CA TYR A 228 6.21 21.76 2.82
C TYR A 228 7.49 22.47 3.23
N THR A 229 7.57 23.76 2.90
CA THR A 229 8.55 24.68 3.47
C THR A 229 7.78 25.78 4.19
N LEU A 230 7.96 25.86 5.50
CA LEU A 230 7.20 26.71 6.41
C LEU A 230 8.05 27.88 6.88
N TYR A 231 7.45 29.06 6.94
CA TYR A 231 8.09 30.31 7.35
C TYR A 231 7.39 30.85 8.59
N ALA A 232 8.16 31.11 9.64
CA ALA A 232 7.63 31.72 10.86
C ALA A 232 7.38 33.23 10.64
N LYS A 233 6.25 33.73 11.13
CA LYS A 233 6.01 35.17 11.33
C LYS A 233 6.10 35.49 12.81
N TRP A 234 6.80 36.57 13.11
CA TRP A 234 7.05 37.07 14.44
C TRP A 234 6.58 38.53 14.51
N GLU A 235 6.10 38.93 15.68
CA GLU A 235 5.81 40.31 16.06
C GLU A 235 6.63 40.63 17.30
N LYS A 236 7.22 41.83 17.39
CA LYS A 236 8.00 42.20 18.57
C LYS A 236 7.01 42.45 19.71
N GLU A 237 7.33 41.92 20.90
CA GLU A 237 6.60 42.24 22.13
C GLU A 237 6.76 43.72 22.53
#